data_AF-A0A0R2M7Y7-F1
#
_entry.id   AF-A0A0R2M7Y7-F1
#
_cell.length_a   1.000
_cell.length_b   1.000
_cell.length_c   1.000
_cell.angle_alpha   90.00
_cell.angle_beta   90.00
_cell.angle_gamma   90.00
#
_symmetry.space_group_name_H-M   'P 1'
#
loop_
_entity.id
_entity.type
_entity.pdbx_description
1 polymer ?
#
loop_
_entity_poly.entity_id
_entity_poly.type
_entity_poly.pdbx_seq_one_letter_code
_entity_poly.pdbx_strand_id
1 'polypeptide(L)'
;MQVRLVPSLQLGDRIVGPTSDPAANQALYHRYAKRLQARLGIGFQVYVDDSVGYDLLTAPEYDTQTCWVVAPLVYQALTNDLLTHHRIMALSDEAVLMKNTQAVEKQLKSTPQTK
;
A
#
# COMPACT_ATOMS: atom_id res chain seq x y z
N MET A 1 -12.66 6.85 -0.65
CA MET A 1 -11.74 5.87 -0.02
C MET A 1 -10.30 6.26 -0.31
N GLN A 2 -9.45 6.24 0.70
CA GLN A 2 -8.01 6.50 0.58
C GLN A 2 -7.25 5.18 0.39
N VAL A 3 -6.25 5.19 -0.48
CA VAL A 3 -5.34 4.07 -0.73
C VAL A 3 -3.93 4.59 -0.49
N ARG A 4 -3.26 4.11 0.55
CA ARG A 4 -1.89 4.52 0.89
C ARG A 4 -0.95 3.38 0.52
N LEU A 5 -0.06 3.64 -0.43
CA LEU A 5 0.99 2.70 -0.77
C LEU A 5 2.21 2.99 0.09
N VAL A 6 2.69 1.99 0.83
CA VAL A 6 3.88 2.10 1.68
C VAL A 6 5.08 1.54 0.90
N PRO A 7 5.96 2.39 0.35
CA PRO A 7 7.01 1.97 -0.57
C PRO A 7 8.14 1.21 0.12
N SER A 8 8.34 1.49 1.40
CA SER A 8 9.39 0.89 2.21
C SER A 8 8.98 0.88 3.67
N LEU A 9 9.13 -0.28 4.31
CA LEU A 9 9.21 -0.38 5.77
C LEU A 9 10.69 -0.65 6.10
N GLN A 10 11.24 0.13 7.03
CA GLN A 10 12.58 -0.10 7.54
C GLN A 10 12.51 -1.01 8.76
N LEU A 11 13.08 -2.20 8.63
CA LEU A 11 13.21 -3.18 9.71
C LEU A 11 14.69 -3.24 10.13
N GLY A 12 15.09 -2.37 11.05
CA GLY A 12 16.51 -2.18 11.39
C GLY A 12 17.31 -1.63 10.22
N ASP A 13 18.37 -2.33 9.81
CA ASP A 13 19.22 -1.94 8.66
C ASP A 13 18.68 -2.42 7.30
N ARG A 14 17.57 -3.16 7.29
CA ARG A 14 16.98 -3.73 6.07
C ARG A 14 15.83 -2.87 5.56
N ILE A 15 15.96 -2.44 4.30
CA ILE A 15 14.86 -1.82 3.54
C ILE A 15 14.08 -2.92 2.83
N VAL A 16 12.77 -2.92 3.02
CA VAL A 16 11.86 -3.89 2.39
C VAL A 16 11.12 -3.24 1.24
N GLY A 17 11.36 -3.69 0.01
CA GLY A 17 10.66 -3.27 -1.20
C GLY A 17 11.22 -3.96 -2.45
N PRO A 18 10.77 -3.57 -3.67
CA PRO A 18 11.19 -4.18 -4.92
C PRO A 18 12.69 -4.11 -5.20
N THR A 19 13.36 -3.13 -4.60
CA THR A 19 14.80 -2.90 -4.69
C THR A 19 15.39 -2.65 -3.30
N SER A 20 16.71 -2.69 -3.19
CA SER A 20 17.45 -2.33 -1.97
C SER A 20 17.62 -0.82 -1.78
N ASP A 21 17.15 0.02 -2.71
CA ASP A 21 17.26 1.48 -2.66
C ASP A 21 15.89 2.11 -2.31
N PRO A 22 15.78 2.84 -1.18
CA PRO A 22 14.54 3.51 -0.78
C PRO A 22 14.02 4.50 -1.82
N ALA A 23 14.91 5.27 -2.45
CA ALA A 23 14.52 6.30 -3.43
C ALA A 23 13.96 5.64 -4.70
N ALA A 24 14.59 4.55 -5.15
CA ALA A 24 14.09 3.76 -6.26
C ALA A 24 12.72 3.13 -5.95
N ASN A 25 12.54 2.57 -4.74
CA ASN A 25 11.24 2.04 -4.31
C ASN A 25 10.17 3.13 -4.31
N GLN A 26 10.45 4.29 -3.72
CA GLN A 26 9.51 5.42 -3.71
C GLN A 26 9.13 5.85 -5.13
N ALA A 27 10.09 5.96 -6.04
CA ALA A 27 9.83 6.31 -7.45
C ALA A 27 8.98 5.26 -8.18
N LEU A 28 9.23 3.97 -7.95
CA LEU A 28 8.44 2.87 -8.51
C LEU A 28 7.00 2.92 -8.00
N TYR A 29 6.82 3.10 -6.69
CA TYR A 29 5.51 3.23 -6.07
C TYR A 29 4.75 4.47 -6.52
N HIS A 30 5.41 5.60 -6.76
CA HIS A 30 4.77 6.78 -7.38
C HIS A 30 4.27 6.50 -8.81
N ARG A 31 5.05 5.77 -9.61
CA ARG A 31 4.63 5.38 -10.96
C ARG A 31 3.42 4.44 -10.91
N TYR A 32 3.45 3.49 -9.99
CA TYR A 32 2.33 2.58 -9.75
C TYR A 32 1.08 3.34 -9.26
N ALA A 33 1.23 4.24 -8.29
CA ALA A 33 0.15 5.05 -7.73
C ALA A 33 -0.58 5.88 -8.80
N LYS A 34 0.17 6.57 -9.67
CA LYS A 34 -0.42 7.35 -10.77
C LYS A 34 -1.28 6.49 -11.69
N ARG A 35 -0.80 5.29 -12.02
CA ARG A 35 -1.56 4.34 -12.84
C ARG A 35 -2.78 3.82 -12.10
N LEU A 36 -2.63 3.44 -10.83
CA LEU A 36 -3.75 2.95 -10.02
C LEU A 36 -4.84 4.01 -9.85
N GLN A 37 -4.48 5.26 -9.57
CA GLN A 37 -5.40 6.39 -9.49
C GLN A 37 -6.23 6.54 -10.78
N ALA A 38 -5.58 6.49 -11.94
CA ALA A 38 -6.24 6.58 -13.24
C ALA A 38 -7.23 5.43 -13.49
N ARG A 39 -6.98 4.25 -12.90
CA ARG A 39 -7.79 3.05 -13.08
C ARG A 39 -8.96 2.93 -12.08
N LEU A 40 -8.79 3.49 -10.88
CA LEU A 40 -9.80 3.51 -9.83
C LEU A 40 -10.83 4.63 -10.03
N GLY A 41 -10.41 5.79 -10.54
CA GLY A 41 -11.29 6.94 -10.80
C GLY A 41 -11.60 7.77 -9.55
N ILE A 42 -12.58 8.68 -9.68
CA ILE A 42 -12.85 9.78 -8.74
C ILE A 42 -13.28 9.37 -7.32
N GLY A 43 -13.68 8.12 -7.09
CA GLY A 43 -14.07 7.60 -5.76
C GLY A 43 -12.90 7.20 -4.86
N PHE A 44 -11.67 7.20 -5.41
CA PHE A 44 -10.46 6.78 -4.73
C PHE A 44 -9.40 7.87 -4.76
N GLN A 45 -8.64 7.98 -3.68
CA GLN A 45 -7.46 8.84 -3.60
C GLN A 45 -6.25 7.96 -3.27
N VAL A 46 -5.30 7.87 -4.20
CA VAL A 46 -4.09 7.05 -4.06
C VAL A 46 -2.90 7.93 -3.69
N TYR A 47 -2.29 7.62 -2.56
CA TYR A 47 -1.12 8.29 -2.02
C TYR A 47 0.05 7.31 -1.93
N VAL A 48 1.27 7.84 -2.04
CA VAL A 48 2.48 7.11 -1.65
C VAL A 48 2.89 7.68 -0.31
N ASP A 49 3.00 6.82 0.69
CA ASP A 49 3.48 7.16 2.01
C ASP A 49 4.96 7.51 1.93
N ASP A 50 5.32 8.66 2.47
CA ASP A 50 6.70 9.14 2.62
C ASP A 50 7.24 8.89 4.02
N SER A 51 6.38 8.57 4.98
CA SER A 51 6.79 7.97 6.24
C SER A 51 7.27 6.56 5.92
N VAL A 52 8.38 6.12 6.53
CA VAL A 52 9.00 4.80 6.28
C VAL A 52 8.17 3.68 6.94
N GLY A 53 6.86 3.67 6.70
CA GLY A 53 5.81 2.82 7.28
C GLY A 53 5.38 3.21 8.70
N TYR A 54 5.80 4.35 9.22
CA TYR A 54 5.40 4.83 10.56
C TYR A 54 3.94 5.28 10.61
N ASP A 55 3.41 5.87 9.54
CA ASP A 55 2.00 6.27 9.47
C ASP A 55 1.06 5.05 9.58
N LEU A 56 1.45 3.88 9.04
CA LEU A 56 0.70 2.64 9.21
C LEU A 56 0.67 2.20 10.68
N LEU A 57 1.81 2.28 11.38
CA LEU A 57 1.94 1.84 12.78
C LEU A 57 1.23 2.78 13.77
N THR A 58 1.01 4.03 13.37
CA THR A 58 0.37 5.08 14.19
C THR A 58 -1.04 5.41 13.73
N ALA A 59 -1.55 4.69 12.72
CA ALA A 59 -2.87 4.91 12.18
C ALA A 59 -3.95 4.68 13.25
N PRO A 60 -5.02 5.49 13.27
CA PRO A 60 -6.17 5.22 14.14
C PRO A 60 -6.75 3.83 13.88
N GLU A 61 -6.95 3.04 14.94
CA GLU A 61 -7.58 1.73 14.83
C GLU A 61 -8.97 1.84 14.18
N TYR A 62 -9.34 0.85 13.37
CA TYR A 62 -10.63 0.76 12.70
C TYR A 62 -10.91 1.88 11.67
N ASP A 63 -9.88 2.54 11.13
CA ASP A 63 -10.04 3.37 9.94
C ASP A 63 -10.46 2.49 8.74
N THR A 64 -11.75 2.53 8.43
CA THR A 64 -12.36 1.82 7.30
C THR A 64 -12.23 2.58 5.98
N GLN A 65 -11.81 3.84 6.01
CA GLN A 65 -11.68 4.71 4.84
C GLN A 65 -10.31 4.60 4.19
N THR A 66 -9.29 4.15 4.92
CA THR A 66 -7.92 3.98 4.43
C THR A 66 -7.60 2.51 4.19
N CYS A 67 -7.11 2.21 2.99
CA CYS A 67 -6.51 0.93 2.66
C CYS A 67 -5.01 1.08 2.49
N TRP A 68 -4.26 0.32 3.28
CA TRP A 68 -2.81 0.28 3.24
C TRP A 68 -2.36 -0.81 2.29
N VAL A 69 -1.46 -0.46 1.38
CA VAL A 69 -0.89 -1.38 0.40
C VAL A 69 0.60 -1.45 0.64
N VAL A 70 1.07 -2.63 1.03
CA VAL A 70 2.45 -2.84 1.50
C VAL A 70 3.12 -3.96 0.69
N ALA A 71 4.45 -4.00 0.67
CA ALA A 71 5.18 -5.12 0.07
C ALA A 71 4.87 -6.45 0.81
N PRO A 72 5.03 -7.63 0.17
CA PRO A 72 4.59 -8.90 0.77
C PRO A 72 5.38 -9.25 2.03
N LEU A 73 6.68 -8.92 2.04
CA LEU A 73 7.54 -9.10 3.20
C LEU A 73 7.10 -8.21 4.38
N VAL A 74 6.63 -6.99 4.10
CA VAL A 74 6.05 -6.12 5.14
C VAL A 74 4.78 -6.75 5.67
N TYR A 75 3.88 -7.17 4.78
CA TYR A 75 2.62 -7.81 5.16
C TYR A 75 2.83 -9.01 6.08
N GLN A 76 3.85 -9.84 5.82
CA GLN A 76 4.21 -10.99 6.66
C GLN A 76 4.82 -10.61 8.02
N ALA A 77 5.41 -9.42 8.13
CA ALA A 77 6.02 -8.93 9.36
C ALA A 77 5.02 -8.19 10.27
N LEU A 78 3.82 -7.87 9.78
CA LEU A 78 2.78 -7.19 10.55
C LEU A 78 2.19 -8.13 11.61
N THR A 79 1.82 -7.55 12.75
CA THR A 79 1.13 -8.27 13.82
C THR A 79 -0.33 -8.57 13.45
N ASN A 80 -0.90 -9.60 14.06
CA ASN A 80 -2.32 -9.93 13.87
C ASN A 80 -3.25 -8.77 14.25
N ASP A 81 -2.88 -7.97 15.24
CA ASP A 81 -3.68 -6.80 15.67
C ASP A 81 -3.79 -5.77 14.54
N LEU A 82 -2.69 -5.44 13.87
CA LEU A 82 -2.71 -4.51 12.73
C LEU A 82 -3.52 -5.05 11.56
N LEU A 83 -3.40 -6.35 11.28
CA LEU A 83 -4.16 -7.01 10.21
C LEU A 83 -5.66 -7.08 10.52
N THR A 84 -6.04 -7.05 11.79
CA THR A 84 -7.44 -7.12 12.25
C THR A 84 -8.09 -5.74 12.29
N HIS A 85 -7.34 -4.71 12.69
CA HIS A 85 -7.88 -3.35 12.88
C HIS A 85 -7.77 -2.46 11.65
N HIS A 86 -6.93 -2.80 10.68
CA HIS A 86 -6.76 -2.00 9.47
C HIS A 86 -7.00 -2.82 8.21
N ARG A 87 -7.47 -2.14 7.17
CA ARG A 87 -7.56 -2.72 5.84
C ARG A 87 -6.18 -2.70 5.19
N ILE A 88 -5.47 -3.83 5.20
CA ILE A 88 -4.13 -3.96 4.66
C ILE A 88 -4.11 -5.01 3.54
N MET A 89 -3.42 -4.71 2.43
CA MET A 89 -3.24 -5.64 1.33
C MET A 89 -1.77 -5.72 0.91
N ALA A 90 -1.34 -6.93 0.56
CA ALA A 90 -0.02 -7.15 -0.01
C ALA A 90 0.01 -6.81 -1.50
N LEU A 91 1.07 -6.16 -1.95
CA LEU A 91 1.37 -5.89 -3.35
C LEU A 91 2.71 -6.50 -3.70
N SER A 92 2.72 -7.45 -4.64
CA SER A 92 3.95 -8.09 -5.10
C SER A 92 4.89 -7.10 -5.77
N ASP A 93 6.20 -7.26 -5.54
CA ASP A 93 7.23 -6.43 -6.16
C ASP A 93 7.15 -6.46 -7.70
N GLU A 94 6.84 -7.62 -8.29
CA GLU A 94 6.62 -7.76 -9.73
C GLU A 94 5.47 -6.87 -10.24
N ALA A 95 4.36 -6.80 -9.51
CA ALA A 95 3.25 -5.92 -9.87
C ALA A 95 3.62 -4.44 -9.80
N VAL A 96 4.47 -4.04 -8.85
CA VAL A 96 5.02 -2.68 -8.78
C VAL A 96 5.88 -2.39 -10.01
N LEU A 97 6.83 -3.28 -10.32
CA LEU A 97 7.77 -3.14 -11.44
C LEU A 97 7.04 -3.10 -12.79
N MET A 98 6.10 -4.01 -13.00
CA MET A 98 5.31 -4.13 -14.23
C MET A 98 4.14 -3.15 -14.29
N LYS A 99 3.90 -2.38 -13.23
CA LYS A 99 2.75 -1.47 -13.09
C LYS A 99 1.41 -2.20 -13.29
N ASN A 100 1.32 -3.46 -12.86
CA ASN A 100 0.12 -4.27 -13.00
C ASN A 100 -0.84 -3.98 -11.83
N THR A 101 -1.88 -3.20 -12.11
CA THR A 101 -2.85 -2.72 -11.11
C THR A 101 -4.07 -3.62 -10.95
N GLN A 102 -4.23 -4.66 -11.78
CA GLN A 102 -5.48 -5.43 -11.89
C GLN A 102 -5.91 -6.08 -10.58
N ALA A 103 -4.98 -6.67 -9.83
CA ALA A 103 -5.28 -7.34 -8.56
C ALA A 103 -5.82 -6.34 -7.52
N VAL A 104 -5.13 -5.20 -7.38
CA VAL A 104 -5.52 -4.13 -6.44
C VAL A 104 -6.84 -3.48 -6.86
N GLU A 105 -7.03 -3.22 -8.15
CA GLU A 105 -8.29 -2.71 -8.69
C GLU A 105 -9.48 -3.62 -8.34
N LYS A 106 -9.32 -4.93 -8.56
CA LYS A 106 -10.38 -5.92 -8.31
C LYS A 106 -10.76 -5.91 -6.84
N GLN A 107 -9.78 -5.98 -5.93
CA GLN A 107 -10.04 -5.99 -4.48
C GLN A 107 -10.71 -4.69 -4.02
N LEU A 108 -10.20 -3.53 -4.44
CA LEU A 108 -10.73 -2.23 -4.04
C LEU A 108 -12.15 -1.95 -4.58
N LYS A 109 -12.45 -2.37 -5.82
CA LYS A 109 -13.79 -2.20 -6.42
C LYS A 109 -14.79 -3.25 -5.94
N SER A 110 -14.32 -4.43 -5.53
CA SER A 110 -15.19 -5.50 -5.03
C SER A 110 -15.71 -5.29 -3.61
N THR A 111 -15.10 -4.36 -2.85
CA THR A 111 -15.61 -4.01 -1.53
C THR A 111 -16.76 -3.02 -1.70
N PRO A 112 -17.99 -3.35 -1.25
CA PRO A 112 -19.09 -2.40 -1.30
C PRO A 112 -18.67 -1.17 -0.51
N GLN A 113 -18.69 -0.01 -1.16
CA GLN A 113 -18.62 1.26 -0.46
C GLN A 113 -19.88 1.34 0.40
N THR A 114 -19.76 1.03 1.69
CA THR A 114 -20.82 1.30 2.66
C THR A 114 -21.12 2.80 2.58
N LYS A 115 -22.32 3.10 2.07
CA LYS A 115 -22.90 4.43 1.99
C LYS A 115 -23.10 5.04 3.37
#